data_AF-A0A9D1ED81-F1
#
_entry.id   AF-A0A9D1ED81-F1
#
_cell.length_a   1.000
_cell.length_b   1.000
_cell.length_c   1.000
_cell.angle_alpha   90.00
_cell.angle_beta   90.00
_cell.angle_gamma   90.00
#
_symmetry.space_group_name_H-M   'P 1'
#
loop_
_entity.id
_entity.type
_entity.pdbx_description
1 polymer ?
#
loop_
_entity_poly.entity_id
_entity_poly.type
_entity_poly.pdbx_seq_one_letter_code
_entity_poly.pdbx_strand_id
1 'polypeptide(L)'
;MKSKRKTKSPIIIFLNIIIVLCCLGVVIAAFSMIRSFYYTNYSYSVDTFYYRLLEEDYPSMVRLYYENEENNVKEEGDLGEYYGVAKYFEAASYYKIYQESGDTVRANYQKEKMDAALEEMGDLSAEAERIKEKLDISE
;
A
#
# COMPACT_ATOMS: atom_id res chain seq x y z
N MET A 1 -0.19 -57.81 -39.31
CA MET A 1 -0.72 -56.47 -39.67
C MET A 1 0.34 -55.41 -39.34
N LYS A 2 0.96 -54.78 -40.35
CA LYS A 2 1.91 -53.67 -40.12
C LYS A 2 1.13 -52.36 -39.99
N SER A 3 1.11 -51.80 -38.79
CA SER A 3 0.53 -50.48 -38.51
C SER A 3 1.31 -49.41 -39.28
N LYS A 4 0.66 -48.79 -40.28
CA LYS A 4 1.22 -47.64 -41.00
C LYS A 4 1.26 -46.46 -40.02
N ARG A 5 2.45 -46.06 -39.56
CA ARG A 5 2.64 -44.79 -38.85
C ARG A 5 2.18 -43.66 -39.77
N LYS A 6 1.05 -43.02 -39.45
CA LYS A 6 0.64 -41.76 -40.10
C LYS A 6 1.68 -40.71 -39.74
N THR A 7 2.59 -40.41 -40.66
CA THR A 7 3.47 -39.25 -40.59
C THR A 7 2.59 -38.00 -40.53
N LYS A 8 2.76 -37.17 -39.49
CA LYS A 8 2.00 -35.91 -39.38
C LYS A 8 2.25 -35.09 -40.65
N SER A 9 1.17 -34.56 -41.23
CA SER A 9 1.27 -33.69 -42.40
C SER A 9 2.23 -32.54 -42.11
N PRO A 10 3.12 -32.15 -43.04
CA PRO A 10 4.04 -31.03 -42.84
C PRO A 10 3.33 -29.74 -42.44
N ILE A 11 2.08 -29.56 -42.88
CA ILE A 11 1.21 -28.44 -42.49
C ILE A 11 0.89 -28.46 -40.97
N ILE A 12 0.65 -29.64 -40.40
CA ILE A 12 0.36 -29.80 -38.96
C ILE A 12 1.62 -29.51 -38.13
N ILE A 13 2.79 -29.90 -38.63
CA ILE A 13 4.07 -29.63 -37.97
C ILE A 13 4.33 -28.11 -37.96
N PHE A 14 4.11 -27.44 -39.09
CA PHE A 14 4.26 -25.99 -39.20
C PHE A 14 3.27 -25.23 -38.29
N LEU A 15 2.00 -25.64 -38.27
CA LEU A 15 0.99 -25.02 -37.41
C LEU A 15 1.36 -25.16 -35.92
N ASN A 16 1.86 -26.32 -35.50
CA ASN A 16 2.32 -26.52 -34.12
C ASN A 16 3.50 -25.62 -33.76
N ILE A 17 4.43 -25.38 -34.69
CA ILE A 17 5.56 -24.46 -34.48
C ILE A 17 5.04 -23.03 -34.28
N ILE A 18 4.09 -22.59 -35.11
CA ILE A 18 3.47 -21.26 -34.95
C ILE A 18 2.78 -21.14 -33.59
N ILE A 19 2.01 -22.16 -33.18
CA ILE A 19 1.32 -22.14 -31.89
C ILE A 19 2.33 -22.01 -30.74
N VAL A 20 3.43 -22.76 -30.76
CA VAL A 20 4.48 -22.68 -29.74
C VAL A 20 5.12 -21.28 -29.72
N LEU A 21 5.40 -20.69 -30.87
CA LEU A 21 5.94 -19.33 -30.95
C LEU A 21 4.96 -18.28 -30.41
N CYS A 22 3.66 -18.42 -30.72
CA CYS A 22 2.62 -17.55 -30.16
C CYS A 22 2.54 -17.70 -28.64
N CYS A 23 2.57 -18.93 -28.11
CA CYS A 23 2.56 -19.17 -26.67
C CYS A 23 3.78 -18.53 -25.98
N LEU A 24 4.97 -18.65 -26.57
CA LEU A 24 6.18 -17.99 -26.05
C LEU A 24 6.04 -16.46 -26.07
N GLY A 25 5.50 -15.89 -27.13
CA GLY A 25 5.24 -14.46 -27.22
C GLY A 25 4.29 -13.96 -26.13
N VAL A 26 3.21 -14.70 -25.86
CA VAL A 26 2.26 -14.37 -24.78
C VAL A 26 2.93 -14.43 -23.41
N VAL A 27 3.76 -15.46 -23.15
CA VAL A 27 4.49 -15.58 -21.88
C VAL A 27 5.47 -14.42 -21.69
N ILE A 28 6.23 -14.05 -22.73
CA ILE A 28 7.17 -12.92 -22.67
C ILE A 28 6.43 -11.61 -22.42
N ALA A 29 5.30 -11.37 -23.10
CA ALA A 29 4.48 -10.18 -22.91
C ALA A 29 3.91 -10.11 -21.47
N ALA A 30 3.45 -11.25 -20.93
CA ALA A 30 2.97 -11.33 -19.55
C ALA A 30 4.10 -11.01 -18.55
N PHE A 31 5.30 -11.56 -18.73
CA PHE A 31 6.46 -11.21 -17.92
C PHE A 31 6.84 -9.72 -18.04
N SER A 32 6.79 -9.15 -19.24
CA SER A 32 7.05 -7.72 -19.44
C SER A 32 6.02 -6.84 -18.74
N MET A 33 4.76 -7.26 -18.70
CA MET A 33 3.68 -6.53 -18.02
C MET A 33 3.82 -6.63 -16.49
N ILE A 34 4.06 -7.82 -15.95
CA ILE A 34 4.36 -8.02 -14.52
C ILE A 34 5.57 -7.19 -14.10
N ARG A 35 6.61 -7.19 -14.94
CA ARG A 35 7.80 -6.38 -14.74
C ARG A 35 7.47 -4.88 -14.75
N SER A 36 6.63 -4.42 -15.68
CA SER A 36 6.17 -3.02 -15.71
C SER A 36 5.48 -2.63 -14.40
N PHE A 37 4.60 -3.47 -13.86
CA PHE A 37 4.00 -3.22 -12.53
C PHE A 37 5.03 -3.20 -11.41
N TYR A 38 6.01 -4.09 -11.44
CA TYR A 38 7.06 -4.14 -10.42
C TYR A 38 8.04 -2.95 -10.46
N TYR A 39 8.24 -2.33 -11.64
CA TYR A 39 9.15 -1.18 -11.81
C TYR A 39 8.43 0.17 -11.87
N THR A 40 7.10 0.19 -11.92
CA THR A 40 6.34 1.43 -11.75
C THR A 40 6.19 1.66 -10.25
N ASN A 41 7.27 2.10 -9.60
CA ASN A 41 7.22 2.58 -8.22
C ASN A 41 6.31 3.81 -8.21
N TYR A 42 5.05 3.61 -7.86
CA TYR A 42 4.15 4.71 -7.64
C TYR A 42 4.36 5.17 -6.20
N SER A 43 4.82 6.40 -6.04
CA SER A 43 5.06 7.00 -4.73
C SER A 43 4.33 8.33 -4.65
N TYR A 44 3.61 8.56 -3.56
CA TYR A 44 3.03 9.84 -3.26
C TYR A 44 4.06 10.75 -2.60
N SER A 45 4.17 11.96 -3.11
CA SER A 45 5.06 12.99 -2.61
C SER A 45 4.48 13.68 -1.37
N VAL A 46 5.35 14.43 -0.70
CA VAL A 46 4.99 15.38 0.37
C VAL A 46 3.82 16.28 -0.03
N ASP A 47 3.80 16.81 -1.27
CA ASP A 47 2.70 17.66 -1.74
C ASP A 47 1.33 16.96 -1.65
N THR A 48 1.29 15.66 -1.97
CA THR A 48 0.03 14.89 -1.91
C THR A 48 -0.44 14.78 -0.47
N PHE A 49 0.46 14.47 0.47
CA PHE A 49 0.12 14.42 1.89
C PHE A 49 -0.26 15.79 2.45
N TYR A 50 0.44 16.85 2.03
CA TYR A 50 0.14 18.23 2.40
C TYR A 50 -1.30 18.62 2.03
N TYR A 51 -1.74 18.33 0.79
CA TYR A 51 -3.12 18.61 0.40
C TYR A 51 -4.14 17.82 1.23
N ARG A 52 -3.86 16.55 1.54
CA ARG A 52 -4.74 15.75 2.41
C ARG A 52 -4.78 16.28 3.84
N LEU A 53 -3.65 16.79 4.34
CA LEU A 53 -3.59 17.39 5.65
C LEU A 53 -4.43 18.68 5.71
N LEU A 54 -4.32 19.55 4.70
CA LEU A 54 -5.14 20.77 4.59
C LEU A 54 -6.64 20.49 4.51
N GLU A 55 -7.02 19.39 3.86
CA GLU A 55 -8.41 18.92 3.77
C GLU A 55 -8.86 18.16 5.03
N GLU A 56 -7.96 17.97 6.00
CA GLU A 56 -8.14 17.11 7.17
C GLU A 56 -8.60 15.68 6.82
N ASP A 57 -8.22 15.19 5.64
CA ASP A 57 -8.53 13.85 5.14
C ASP A 57 -7.48 12.84 5.63
N TYR A 58 -7.39 12.70 6.95
CA TYR A 58 -6.51 11.74 7.62
C TYR A 58 -6.74 10.28 7.17
N PRO A 59 -7.97 9.80 6.91
CA PRO A 59 -8.18 8.47 6.37
C PRO A 59 -7.47 8.24 5.03
N SER A 60 -7.47 9.23 4.13
CA SER A 60 -6.67 9.14 2.91
C SER A 60 -5.18 9.13 3.21
N MET A 61 -4.69 9.90 4.17
CA MET A 61 -3.26 9.88 4.54
C MET A 61 -2.81 8.48 4.99
N VAL A 62 -3.62 7.76 5.77
CA VAL A 62 -3.34 6.35 6.16
C VAL A 62 -3.23 5.45 4.94
N ARG A 63 -4.16 5.58 3.97
CA ARG A 63 -4.10 4.82 2.73
C ARG A 63 -2.82 5.12 1.94
N LEU A 64 -2.49 6.40 1.75
CA LEU A 64 -1.30 6.83 1.02
C LEU A 64 -0.01 6.35 1.70
N TYR A 65 0.03 6.35 3.03
CA TYR A 65 1.14 5.82 3.82
C TYR A 65 1.37 4.34 3.50
N TYR A 66 0.34 3.49 3.59
CA TYR A 66 0.48 2.07 3.28
C TYR A 66 0.84 1.82 1.81
N GLU A 67 0.26 2.57 0.87
CA GLU A 67 0.62 2.46 -0.55
C GLU A 67 2.10 2.83 -0.77
N ASN A 68 2.63 3.83 -0.08
CA ASN A 68 4.04 4.17 -0.16
C ASN A 68 4.96 3.12 0.49
N GLU A 69 4.59 2.57 1.65
CA GLU A 69 5.32 1.48 2.32
C GLU A 69 5.39 0.23 1.44
N GLU A 70 4.28 -0.16 0.79
CA GLU A 70 4.25 -1.27 -0.18
C GLU A 70 5.19 -1.04 -1.36
N ASN A 71 5.36 0.23 -1.76
CA ASN A 71 6.30 0.65 -2.81
C ASN A 71 7.73 0.91 -2.29
N ASN A 72 8.04 0.55 -1.04
CA ASN A 72 9.34 0.73 -0.39
C ASN A 72 9.85 2.18 -0.42
N VAL A 73 8.92 3.15 -0.35
CA VAL A 73 9.25 4.57 -0.26
C VAL A 73 9.69 4.84 1.18
N LYS A 74 10.91 5.34 1.35
CA LYS A 74 11.46 5.56 2.68
C LYS A 74 10.77 6.69 3.44
N GLU A 75 10.61 6.50 4.75
CA GLU A 75 10.17 7.51 5.72
C GLU A 75 11.32 8.50 6.06
N GLU A 76 11.77 9.30 5.09
CA GLU A 76 12.87 10.26 5.31
C GLU A 76 12.42 11.71 5.08
N GLY A 77 12.95 12.65 5.88
CA GLY A 77 12.65 14.08 5.80
C GLY A 77 11.18 14.40 6.11
N ASP A 78 10.66 15.45 5.47
CA ASP A 78 9.29 15.95 5.68
C ASP A 78 8.23 14.86 5.47
N LEU A 79 8.48 13.87 4.60
CA LEU A 79 7.55 12.77 4.35
C LEU A 79 7.33 11.90 5.59
N GLY A 80 8.36 11.74 6.42
CA GLY A 80 8.29 11.01 7.69
C GLY A 80 7.31 11.68 8.67
N GLU A 81 7.27 13.00 8.72
CA GLU A 81 6.33 13.73 9.58
C GLU A 81 4.87 13.48 9.18
N TYR A 82 4.58 13.49 7.87
CA TYR A 82 3.23 13.15 7.38
C TYR A 82 2.84 11.70 7.63
N TYR A 83 3.81 10.78 7.62
CA TYR A 83 3.56 9.39 8.00
C TYR A 83 3.28 9.29 9.50
N GLY A 84 3.99 10.07 10.33
CA GLY A 84 3.68 10.23 11.75
C GLY A 84 2.22 10.65 11.97
N VAL A 85 1.72 11.64 11.21
CA VAL A 85 0.31 12.06 11.27
C VAL A 85 -0.64 10.93 10.90
N ALA A 86 -0.34 10.19 9.83
CA ALA A 86 -1.15 9.04 9.40
C ALA A 86 -1.18 7.93 10.46
N LYS A 87 -0.02 7.54 10.99
CA LYS A 87 0.13 6.53 12.05
C LYS A 87 -0.60 6.96 13.34
N TYR A 88 -0.51 8.25 13.70
CA TYR A 88 -1.20 8.80 14.86
C TYR A 88 -2.72 8.72 14.69
N PHE A 89 -3.25 9.13 13.54
CA PHE A 89 -4.69 9.05 13.25
C PHE A 89 -5.21 7.60 13.29
N GLU A 90 -4.47 6.66 12.70
CA GLU A 90 -4.82 5.24 12.74
C GLU A 90 -4.87 4.73 14.19
N ALA A 91 -3.80 4.97 14.96
CA ALA A 91 -3.71 4.55 16.35
C ALA A 91 -4.81 5.18 17.22
N ALA A 92 -5.08 6.48 17.05
CA ALA A 92 -6.14 7.21 17.74
C ALA A 92 -7.53 6.65 17.42
N SER A 93 -7.78 6.30 16.15
CA SER A 93 -9.04 5.70 15.73
C SER A 93 -9.27 4.35 16.42
N TYR A 94 -8.24 3.49 16.47
CA TYR A 94 -8.33 2.22 17.18
C TYR A 94 -8.40 2.40 18.70
N TYR A 95 -7.68 3.38 19.25
CA TYR A 95 -7.76 3.73 20.67
C TYR A 95 -9.20 4.03 21.07
N LYS A 96 -9.89 4.92 20.33
CA LYS A 96 -11.28 5.27 20.57
C LYS A 96 -12.19 4.04 20.56
N ILE A 97 -12.06 3.17 19.55
CA ILE A 97 -12.85 1.93 19.43
C ILE A 97 -12.64 1.00 20.64
N TYR A 98 -11.38 0.83 21.08
CA TYR A 98 -11.07 -0.04 22.21
C TYR A 98 -11.46 0.57 23.55
N GLN A 99 -11.36 1.89 23.68
CA GLN A 99 -11.81 2.62 24.86
C GLN A 99 -13.33 2.48 25.03
N GLU A 100 -14.11 2.67 23.96
CA GLU A 100 -15.58 2.55 23.99
C GLU A 100 -16.06 1.11 24.25
N SER A 101 -15.31 0.11 23.80
CA SER A 101 -15.62 -1.29 24.06
C SER A 101 -15.14 -1.79 25.42
N GLY A 102 -14.38 -0.98 26.18
CA GLY A 102 -13.83 -1.34 27.49
C GLY A 102 -12.60 -2.27 27.43
N ASP A 103 -12.02 -2.50 26.24
CA ASP A 103 -10.80 -3.28 26.06
C ASP A 103 -9.56 -2.44 26.40
N THR A 104 -9.32 -2.30 27.70
CA THR A 104 -8.23 -1.47 28.24
C THR A 104 -6.83 -1.91 27.81
N VAL A 105 -6.61 -3.21 27.56
CA VAL A 105 -5.32 -3.73 27.11
C VAL A 105 -5.01 -3.23 25.71
N ARG A 106 -5.96 -3.38 24.78
CA ARG A 106 -5.76 -2.89 23.41
C ARG A 106 -5.79 -1.37 23.33
N ALA A 107 -6.60 -0.70 24.14
CA ALA A 107 -6.59 0.75 24.22
C ALA A 107 -5.20 1.26 24.64
N ASN A 108 -4.60 0.73 25.71
CA ASN A 108 -3.26 1.14 26.14
C ASN A 108 -2.19 0.89 25.08
N TYR A 109 -2.26 -0.24 24.37
CA TYR A 109 -1.36 -0.52 23.26
C TYR A 109 -1.47 0.50 22.13
N GLN A 110 -2.70 0.90 21.77
CA GLN A 110 -2.88 1.95 20.76
C GLN A 110 -2.42 3.32 21.26
N LYS A 111 -2.55 3.59 22.57
CA LYS A 111 -2.00 4.80 23.18
C LYS A 111 -0.48 4.86 23.06
N GLU A 112 0.22 3.77 23.32
CA GLU A 112 1.68 3.69 23.10
C GLU A 112 2.05 3.94 21.62
N LYS A 113 1.26 3.41 20.68
CA LYS A 113 1.44 3.72 19.25
C LYS A 113 1.18 5.18 18.92
N MET A 114 0.20 5.82 19.56
CA MET A 114 -0.04 7.27 19.41
C MET A 114 1.15 8.06 19.93
N ASP A 115 1.69 7.72 21.10
CA ASP A 115 2.83 8.42 21.69
C ASP A 115 4.08 8.31 20.79
N ALA A 116 4.36 7.11 20.25
CA ALA A 116 5.45 6.93 19.30
C ALA A 116 5.24 7.71 17.99
N ALA A 117 4.03 7.67 17.43
CA ALA A 117 3.71 8.43 16.23
C ALA A 117 3.77 9.95 16.45
N LEU A 118 3.44 10.42 17.66
CA LEU A 118 3.53 11.83 18.03
C LEU A 118 4.98 12.35 17.98
N GLU A 119 5.95 11.51 18.37
CA GLU A 119 7.38 11.83 18.22
C GLU A 119 7.79 11.89 16.73
N GLU A 120 7.24 11.01 15.90
CA GLU A 120 7.49 11.00 14.44
C GLU A 120 6.88 12.21 13.72
N MET A 121 5.82 12.82 14.25
CA MET A 121 5.13 13.95 13.63
C MET A 121 5.96 15.25 13.56
N GLY A 122 7.01 15.39 14.36
CA GLY A 122 7.92 16.56 14.29
C GLY A 122 7.18 17.91 14.32
N ASP A 123 7.37 18.73 13.30
CA ASP A 123 6.71 20.05 13.20
C ASP A 123 5.17 19.97 13.07
N LEU A 124 4.64 18.79 12.72
CA LEU A 124 3.20 18.53 12.57
C LEU A 124 2.53 18.05 13.87
N SER A 125 3.22 17.95 15.02
CA SER A 125 2.60 17.46 16.26
C SER A 125 1.34 18.24 16.69
N ALA A 126 1.16 19.49 16.24
CA ALA A 126 -0.06 20.26 16.47
C ALA A 126 -1.33 19.62 15.86
N GLU A 127 -1.20 18.73 14.88
CA GLU A 127 -2.30 17.97 14.27
C GLU A 127 -2.90 16.95 15.24
N ALA A 128 -2.14 16.53 16.27
CA ALA A 128 -2.60 15.53 17.24
C ALA A 128 -3.86 15.97 17.99
N GLU A 129 -3.93 17.25 18.36
CA GLU A 129 -5.12 17.83 19.00
C GLU A 129 -6.31 17.87 18.04
N ARG A 130 -6.09 18.25 16.77
CA ARG A 130 -7.15 18.25 15.74
C ARG A 130 -7.71 16.85 15.51
N ILE A 131 -6.84 15.84 15.48
CA ILE A 131 -7.23 14.44 15.35
C ILE A 131 -8.04 13.99 16.57
N LYS A 132 -7.58 14.29 17.80
CA LYS A 132 -8.30 13.97 19.04
C LYS A 132 -9.68 14.60 19.06
N GLU A 133 -9.79 15.87 18.68
CA GLU A 133 -11.06 16.60 18.58
C GLU A 133 -12.01 15.94 17.57
N LYS A 134 -11.52 15.63 16.37
CA LYS A 134 -12.30 14.99 15.30
C LYS A 134 -12.82 13.61 15.67
N LEU A 135 -12.07 12.89 16.51
CA LEU A 135 -12.42 11.55 17.00
C LEU A 135 -13.14 11.55 18.35
N ASP A 136 -13.42 12.72 18.93
CA ASP A 136 -14.04 12.86 20.26
C ASP A 136 -13.31 12.05 21.35
N ILE A 137 -11.97 12.14 21.34
CA ILE A 137 -11.12 11.52 22.35
C ILE A 137 -10.87 12.55 23.45
N SER A 138 -11.39 12.26 24.65
CA SER A 138 -11.08 13.03 25.86
C SER A 138 -9.91 12.39 26.61
N GLU A 139 -8.99 13.23 27.11
CA GLU A 139 -7.90 12.83 28.01
C GLU A 139 -8.38 12.41 29.41
#